data_AF-A0A535GX28-F1
#
_entry.id   AF-A0A535GX28-F1
#
_cell.length_a   1.000
_cell.length_b   1.000
_cell.length_c   1.000
_cell.angle_alpha   90.00
_cell.angle_beta   90.00
_cell.angle_gamma   90.00
#
_symmetry.space_group_name_H-M   'P 1'
#
loop_
_entity.id
_entity.type
_entity.pdbx_description
1 polymer ?
#
loop_
_entity_poly.entity_id
_entity_poly.type
_entity_poly.pdbx_seq_one_letter_code
_entity_poly.pdbx_strand_id
1 'polypeptide(L)' 'RVMKPGDFFGEISMVDRGVGTATVTTLTDSRLFVMSHAQFRDAIKQNESLMVKVLRAMGERLRADLASRS' A
#
# COMPACT_ATOMS: atom_id res chain seq x y z
N ARG A 1 4.21 -10.35 -4.48
CA ARG A 1 4.22 -11.01 -3.15
C ARG A 1 2.79 -11.40 -2.77
N VAL A 2 2.60 -12.46 -1.98
CA VAL A 2 1.28 -12.76 -1.38
C VAL A 2 1.06 -11.83 -0.18
N MET A 3 -0.18 -11.37 -0.02
CA MET A 3 -0.59 -10.44 1.04
C MET A 3 -1.58 -11.12 1.98
N LYS A 4 -1.58 -10.72 3.25
CA LYS A 4 -2.37 -11.30 4.34
C LYS A 4 -3.28 -10.24 4.98
N PRO A 5 -4.27 -10.63 5.81
CA PRO A 5 -5.08 -9.68 6.55
C PRO A 5 -4.23 -8.67 7.33
N GLY A 6 -4.55 -7.38 7.18
CA GLY A 6 -3.79 -6.28 7.76
C GLY A 6 -2.77 -5.64 6.83
N ASP A 7 -2.40 -6.31 5.72
CA ASP A 7 -1.62 -5.69 4.66
C ASP A 7 -2.48 -4.74 3.82
N PHE A 8 -1.84 -3.71 3.24
CA PHE A 8 -2.47 -2.78 2.31
C PHE A 8 -1.60 -2.62 1.05
N PHE A 9 -2.23 -2.23 -0.05
CA PHE A 9 -1.60 -2.02 -1.36
C PHE A 9 -2.23 -0.83 -2.07
N GLY A 10 -1.56 -0.37 -3.13
CA GLY A 10 -1.94 0.83 -3.87
C GLY A 10 -1.46 2.12 -3.21
N GLU A 11 -0.76 2.04 -2.08
CA GLU A 11 -0.30 3.20 -1.31
C GLU A 11 0.62 4.12 -2.10
N ILE A 12 1.41 3.56 -3.02
CA ILE A 12 2.33 4.33 -3.86
C ILE A 12 1.54 5.34 -4.69
N SER A 13 0.58 4.85 -5.47
CA SER A 13 -0.34 5.68 -6.27
C SER A 13 -1.18 6.66 -5.42
N MET A 14 -1.41 6.33 -4.14
CA MET A 14 -2.15 7.19 -3.22
C MET A 14 -1.30 8.34 -2.68
N VAL A 15 0.02 8.12 -2.54
CA VAL A 15 1.00 9.11 -2.09
C VAL A 15 1.47 10.01 -3.24
N ASP A 16 1.85 9.44 -4.38
CA ASP A 16 2.44 10.17 -5.51
C ASP A 16 1.43 10.63 -6.57
N ARG A 17 0.16 10.21 -6.43
CA ARG A 17 -0.93 10.45 -7.40
C ARG A 17 -0.67 9.88 -8.81
N GLY A 18 0.21 8.91 -8.92
CA GLY A 18 0.48 8.16 -10.15
C GLY A 18 -0.55 7.08 -10.44
N VAL A 19 -0.33 6.36 -11.55
CA VAL A 19 -1.11 5.16 -11.89
C VAL A 19 -0.73 3.98 -10.98
N GLY A 20 -1.59 2.97 -10.90
CA GLY A 20 -1.29 1.74 -10.19
C GLY A 20 0.01 1.10 -10.70
N THR A 21 0.94 0.80 -9.79
CA THR A 21 2.25 0.25 -10.12
C THR A 21 2.25 -1.25 -10.38
N ALA A 22 1.15 -1.93 -10.05
CA ALA A 22 0.98 -3.37 -10.24
C ALA A 22 -0.51 -3.74 -10.32
N THR A 23 -0.78 -4.91 -10.90
CA THR A 23 -2.09 -5.56 -10.83
C THR A 23 -2.16 -6.46 -9.59
N VAL A 24 -3.31 -6.48 -8.91
CA VAL A 24 -3.58 -7.35 -7.77
C VAL A 24 -4.77 -8.23 -8.07
N THR A 25 -4.64 -9.53 -7.82
CA THR A 25 -5.70 -10.52 -7.98
C THR A 25 -5.90 -11.25 -6.65
N THR A 26 -7.16 -11.48 -6.27
CA THR A 26 -7.51 -12.24 -5.07
C THR A 26 -7.33 -13.74 -5.33
N LEU A 27 -6.62 -14.45 -4.45
CA LEU A 27 -6.45 -15.91 -4.53
C LEU A 27 -7.62 -16.68 -3.89
N THR A 28 -8.37 -16.02 -3.01
CA THR A 28 -9.53 -16.53 -2.28
C THR A 28 -10.55 -15.41 -2.07
N ASP A 29 -11.76 -15.77 -1.67
CA ASP A 29 -12.76 -14.80 -1.24
C ASP A 29 -12.18 -13.85 -0.18
N SER A 30 -12.27 -12.56 -0.44
CA SER A 30 -11.58 -11.52 0.33
C SER A 30 -12.49 -10.32 0.56
N ARG A 31 -12.41 -9.73 1.76
CA ARG A 31 -13.02 -8.43 2.05
C ARG A 31 -11.92 -7.39 2.20
N LEU A 32 -12.05 -6.31 1.45
CA LEU A 32 -11.07 -5.23 1.41
C LEU A 32 -11.71 -3.94 1.88
N PHE A 33 -10.96 -3.17 2.67
CA PHE A 33 -11.33 -1.80 2.99
C PHE A 33 -10.78 -0.89 1.90
N VAL A 34 -11.67 -0.22 1.17
CA VAL A 34 -11.32 0.64 0.03
C VAL A 34 -11.40 2.11 0.43
N MET A 35 -10.42 2.90 0.00
CA MET A 35 -10.35 4.33 0.27
C MET A 35 -10.05 5.09 -1.02
N SER A 36 -10.63 6.28 -1.16
CA SER A 36 -10.20 7.27 -2.15
C SER A 36 -8.91 7.99 -1.72
N HIS A 37 -8.22 8.65 -2.65
CA HIS A 37 -7.06 9.50 -2.34
C HIS A 37 -7.34 10.53 -1.25
N ALA A 38 -8.55 11.11 -1.22
CA ALA A 38 -8.93 12.08 -0.20
C ALA A 38 -9.02 11.44 1.18
N GLN A 39 -9.76 10.34 1.30
CA GLN A 39 -9.90 9.61 2.56
C GLN A 39 -8.55 9.11 3.09
N PHE A 40 -7.66 8.65 2.22
CA PHE A 40 -6.34 8.19 2.62
C PHE A 40 -5.45 9.32 3.15
N ARG A 41 -5.42 10.48 2.46
CA ARG A 41 -4.70 11.65 2.95
C ARG A 41 -5.21 12.11 4.31
N ASP A 42 -6.52 12.14 4.49
CA ASP A 42 -7.12 12.58 5.75
C ASP A 42 -6.84 11.57 6.88
N ALA A 43 -6.93 10.27 6.59
CA ALA A 43 -6.62 9.23 7.56
C ALA A 43 -5.16 9.25 8.00
N ILE A 44 -4.22 9.45 7.06
CA ILE A 44 -2.79 9.57 7.39
C ILE A 44 -2.52 10.80 8.26
N LYS A 45 -3.15 11.95 7.96
CA LYS A 45 -3.00 13.18 8.76
C LYS A 45 -3.52 13.02 10.18
N GLN A 46 -4.56 12.21 10.36
CA GLN A 46 -5.23 12.04 11.64
C GLN A 46 -4.70 10.85 12.46
N ASN A 47 -3.90 9.96 11.85
CA ASN A 47 -3.45 8.74 12.50
C ASN A 47 -1.95 8.47 12.24
N GLU A 48 -1.12 8.82 13.23
CA GLU A 48 0.32 8.60 13.18
C GLU A 48 0.71 7.11 13.05
N SER A 49 -0.03 6.21 13.70
CA SER A 49 0.22 4.77 13.58
C SER A 49 0.00 4.28 12.15
N LEU A 50 -1.01 4.80 11.45
CA LEU A 50 -1.24 4.50 10.05
C LEU A 50 -0.10 5.02 9.18
N MET A 51 0.37 6.24 9.41
CA MET A 51 1.52 6.81 8.70
C MET A 51 2.76 5.92 8.83
N VAL A 52 3.10 5.46 10.04
CA VAL A 52 4.24 4.58 10.27
C VAL A 52 4.11 3.25 9.51
N LYS A 53 2.89 2.69 9.46
CA LYS A 53 2.62 1.47 8.68
C LYS A 53 2.82 1.70 7.18
N VAL A 54 2.35 2.83 6.66
CA VAL A 54 2.54 3.25 5.25
C VAL A 54 4.01 3.36 4.89
N LEU A 55 4.79 4.10 5.69
CA LEU A 55 6.23 4.26 5.48
C LEU A 55 6.98 2.93 5.51
N ARG A 56 6.62 2.03 6.44
CA ARG A 56 7.22 0.70 6.54
C ARG A 56 6.97 -0.12 5.27
N ALA A 57 5.73 -0.17 4.78
CA ALA A 57 5.39 -0.93 3.58
C ALA A 57 6.10 -0.40 2.34
N MET A 58 6.18 0.93 2.19
CA MET A 58 6.94 1.55 1.09
C MET A 58 8.43 1.19 1.17
N GLY A 59 9.03 1.23 2.36
CA GLY A 59 10.43 0.84 2.55
C GLY A 59 10.71 -0.64 2.29
N GLU A 60 9.78 -1.54 2.63
CA GLU A 60 9.87 -2.96 2.29
C GLU A 60 9.82 -3.19 0.78
N ARG A 61 8.93 -2.50 0.05
CA ARG A 61 8.85 -2.60 -1.40
C ARG A 61 10.11 -2.09 -2.08
N LEU A 62 10.63 -0.93 -1.66
CA LEU A 62 11.86 -0.40 -2.23
C LEU A 62 13.02 -1.40 -2.10
N ARG A 63 13.16 -2.07 -0.95
CA ARG A 63 14.18 -3.11 -0.77
C ARG A 63 13.96 -4.32 -1.69
N ALA A 64 12.71 -4.77 -1.83
CA ALA A 64 12.38 -5.89 -2.71
C ALA A 64 12.67 -5.55 -4.18
N ASP A 65 12.29 -4.34 -4.63
CA ASP A 65 12.53 -3.87 -5.99
C ASP A 65 14.03 -3.77 -6.29
N LEU A 66 14.82 -3.21 -5.36
CA LEU A 66 16.28 -3.15 -5.47
C LEU A 66 16.90 -4.56 -5.55
N ALA A 67 16.44 -5.50 -4.75
CA ALA A 67 16.92 -6.88 -4.76
C ALA A 67 16.53 -7.66 -6.03
N SER A 68 15.44 -7.30 -6.71
CA SER A 68 15.03 -7.93 -7.97
C SER A 68 15.79 -7.43 -9.19
N ARG A 69 16.55 -6.33 -9.05
CA ARG A 69 17.35 -5.71 -10.12
C ARG A 69 18.82 -6.16 -10.11
N SER A 70 19.24 -6.86 -9.06
CA SER A 70 20.56 -7.51 -8.92
C SER A 70 20.49 -8.97 -9.30
#